data_AF-A0A530B356-F1
#
_entry.id   AF-A0A530B356-F1
#
_cell.length_a   1.000
_cell.length_b   1.000
_cell.length_c   1.000
_cell.angle_alpha   90.00
_cell.angle_beta   90.00
_cell.angle_gamma   90.00
#
_symmetry.space_group_name_H-M   'P 1'
#
loop_
_entity.id
_entity.type
_entity.pdbx_description
1 polymer ?
#
loop_
_entity_poly.entity_id
_entity_poly.type
_entity_poly.pdbx_seq_one_letter_code
_entity_poly.pdbx_strand_id
1 'polypeptide(L)'
;FDVIHEGLPPGTPLVPFLQRQLHMSERTLRRRFEDAFGYGPKTLDRILRFHRFRRMLRQQGEASTALLAIEAGYADQAHLIRESRRLTGVTPSALACANAGALLARQPIRGPARRLPDG
;
A
#
# COMPACT_ATOMS: atom_id res chain seq x y z
N PHE A 1 13.40 15.15 -3.77
CA PHE A 1 12.30 14.64 -4.61
C PHE A 1 10.99 14.98 -3.90
N ASP A 2 10.78 16.26 -3.68
CA ASP A 2 9.92 16.70 -2.56
C ASP A 2 8.44 16.46 -2.89
N VAL A 3 8.11 16.51 -4.18
CA VAL A 3 6.83 16.10 -4.76
C VAL A 3 6.42 14.64 -4.45
N ILE A 4 7.35 13.75 -4.10
CA ILE A 4 7.01 12.39 -3.66
C ILE A 4 6.49 12.38 -2.22
N HIS A 5 6.97 13.29 -1.38
CA HIS A 5 6.52 13.45 0.01
C HIS A 5 5.12 14.05 0.10
N GLU A 6 4.76 14.92 -0.84
CA GLU A 6 3.40 15.48 -0.97
C GLU A 6 2.35 14.42 -1.35
N GLY A 7 2.81 13.28 -1.88
CA GLY A 7 1.99 12.13 -2.19
C GLY A 7 1.49 12.11 -3.63
N LEU A 8 1.58 10.94 -4.25
CA LEU A 8 1.10 10.73 -5.61
C LEU A 8 -0.43 10.56 -5.63
N PRO A 9 -1.17 11.27 -6.51
CA PRO A 9 -2.62 11.09 -6.62
C PRO A 9 -3.00 9.63 -6.86
N PRO A 10 -4.18 9.18 -6.38
CA PRO A 10 -4.67 7.83 -6.65
C PRO A 10 -4.67 7.51 -8.15
N GLY A 11 -4.32 6.28 -8.51
CA GLY A 11 -4.28 5.82 -9.91
C GLY A 11 -3.20 6.45 -10.81
N THR A 12 -2.41 7.42 -10.33
CA THR A 12 -1.40 8.08 -11.16
C THR A 12 -0.11 7.26 -11.18
N PRO A 13 0.49 6.97 -12.36
CA PRO A 13 1.81 6.35 -12.43
C PRO A 13 2.92 7.34 -12.08
N LEU A 14 3.93 6.89 -11.30
CA LEU A 14 4.97 7.77 -10.76
C LEU A 14 5.80 8.48 -11.85
N VAL A 15 6.28 7.75 -12.86
CA VAL A 15 7.20 8.28 -13.87
C VAL A 15 6.57 9.42 -14.68
N PRO A 16 5.42 9.24 -15.35
CA PRO A 16 4.77 10.33 -16.08
C PRO A 16 4.44 11.53 -15.21
N PHE A 17 4.06 11.31 -13.94
CA PHE A 17 3.81 12.39 -13.00
C PHE A 17 5.07 13.22 -12.73
N LEU A 18 6.18 12.56 -12.39
CA LEU A 18 7.45 13.25 -12.10
C LEU A 18 8.02 13.95 -13.33
N GLN A 19 7.87 13.38 -14.53
CA GLN A 19 8.29 14.04 -15.76
C GLN A 19 7.56 15.36 -15.98
N ARG A 20 6.25 15.41 -15.72
CA ARG A 20 5.45 16.64 -15.82
C ARG A 20 5.78 17.66 -14.74
N GLN A 21 5.89 17.20 -13.49
CA GLN A 21 6.11 18.09 -12.34
C GLN A 21 7.53 18.68 -12.30
N LEU A 22 8.52 17.91 -12.76
CA LEU A 22 9.93 18.32 -12.70
C LEU A 22 10.50 18.75 -14.05
N HIS A 23 9.70 18.70 -15.12
CA HIS A 23 10.12 18.98 -16.50
C HIS A 23 11.36 18.20 -16.94
N MET A 24 11.44 16.92 -16.58
CA MET A 24 12.58 16.05 -16.87
C MET A 24 12.25 14.99 -17.92
N SER A 25 13.21 14.72 -18.81
CA SER A 25 13.16 13.54 -19.67
C SER A 25 13.30 12.26 -18.84
N GLU A 26 12.84 11.12 -19.38
CA GLU A 26 12.91 9.83 -18.69
C GLU A 26 14.36 9.44 -18.36
N ARG A 27 15.30 9.73 -19.28
CA ARG A 27 16.73 9.46 -19.08
C ARG A 27 17.31 10.25 -17.89
N THR A 28 17.00 11.55 -17.82
CA THR A 28 17.46 12.40 -16.72
C THR A 28 16.83 11.97 -15.40
N LEU A 29 15.53 11.64 -15.42
CA LEU A 29 14.83 11.14 -14.25
C LEU A 29 15.46 9.84 -13.74
N ARG A 30 15.71 8.87 -14.64
CA ARG A 30 16.36 7.60 -14.29
C ARG A 30 17.71 7.80 -13.62
N ARG A 31 18.58 8.63 -14.22
CA ARG A 31 19.91 8.91 -13.65
C ARG A 31 19.79 9.50 -12.24
N ARG A 32 18.94 10.52 -12.05
CA ARG A 32 18.73 11.12 -10.73
C ARG A 32 18.17 10.15 -9.68
N PHE A 33 17.38 9.16 -10.11
CA PHE A 33 16.87 8.11 -9.24
C PHE A 33 17.97 7.14 -8.79
N GLU A 34 18.81 6.70 -9.73
CA GLU A 34 19.99 5.89 -9.39
C GLU A 34 20.92 6.66 -8.44
N ASP A 35 21.19 7.94 -8.72
CA ASP A 35 22.06 8.78 -7.88
C ASP A 35 21.49 9.00 -6.47
N ALA A 36 20.16 9.17 -6.33
CA ALA A 36 19.52 9.50 -5.05
C ALA A 36 19.11 8.28 -4.22
N PHE A 37 18.70 7.18 -4.85
CA PHE A 37 18.12 6.02 -4.18
C PHE A 37 18.86 4.70 -4.45
N GLY A 38 19.77 4.67 -5.43
CA GLY A 38 20.43 3.43 -5.88
C GLY A 38 19.52 2.50 -6.69
N TYR A 39 18.36 2.98 -7.13
CA TYR A 39 17.45 2.25 -8.01
C TYR A 39 16.59 3.18 -8.86
N GLY A 40 16.23 2.72 -10.06
CA GLY A 40 15.38 3.46 -10.98
C GLY A 40 13.93 3.65 -10.51
N PRO A 41 13.18 4.56 -11.17
CA PRO A 41 11.86 4.99 -10.73
C PRO A 41 10.79 3.91 -10.74
N LYS A 42 10.95 2.87 -11.58
CA LYS A 42 10.06 1.70 -11.60
C LYS A 42 10.08 0.94 -10.27
N THR A 43 11.24 0.85 -9.61
CA THR A 43 11.35 0.19 -8.31
C THR A 43 10.63 0.99 -7.24
N LEU A 44 10.82 2.31 -7.21
CA LEU A 44 10.11 3.17 -6.26
C LEU A 44 8.60 3.09 -6.46
N ASP A 45 8.12 3.16 -7.69
CA ASP A 45 6.70 3.07 -8.02
C ASP A 45 6.06 1.79 -7.49
N ARG A 46 6.75 0.65 -7.63
CA ARG A 46 6.31 -0.64 -7.07
C ARG A 46 6.22 -0.62 -5.54
N ILE A 47 7.23 -0.04 -4.89
CA ILE A 47 7.28 0.12 -3.42
C ILE A 47 6.14 1.02 -2.94
N LEU A 48 5.90 2.15 -3.60
CA LEU A 48 4.83 3.08 -3.25
C LEU A 48 3.44 2.47 -3.42
N ARG A 49 3.19 1.73 -4.50
CA ARG A 49 1.92 0.98 -4.68
C ARG A 49 1.72 -0.04 -3.57
N PHE A 50 2.77 -0.76 -3.20
CA PHE A 50 2.69 -1.74 -2.11
C PHE A 50 2.43 -1.07 -0.75
N HIS A 51 3.06 0.07 -0.45
CA HIS A 51 2.75 0.84 0.75
C HIS A 51 1.31 1.34 0.76
N ARG A 52 0.78 1.77 -0.39
CA ARG A 52 -0.64 2.14 -0.54
C ARG A 52 -1.55 0.96 -0.21
N PHE A 53 -1.30 -0.22 -0.79
CA PHE A 53 -2.02 -1.46 -0.45
C PHE A 53 -1.99 -1.74 1.05
N ARG A 54 -0.80 -1.74 1.68
CA ARG A 54 -0.67 -2.00 3.12
C ARG A 54 -1.40 -0.97 3.99
N ARG A 55 -1.43 0.29 3.57
CA ARG A 55 -2.18 1.35 4.29
C ARG A 55 -3.68 1.07 4.25
N MET A 56 -4.22 0.75 3.07
CA MET A 56 -5.65 0.46 2.91
C MET A 56 -6.04 -0.81 3.67
N LEU A 57 -5.21 -1.86 3.61
CA LEU A 57 -5.43 -3.09 4.38
C LEU A 57 -5.54 -2.82 5.89
N ARG A 58 -4.66 -1.98 6.45
CA ARG A 58 -4.73 -1.57 7.86
C ARG A 58 -6.00 -0.80 8.21
N GLN A 59 -6.54 -0.03 7.27
CA GLN A 59 -7.71 0.82 7.48
C GLN A 59 -9.02 0.06 7.30
N GLN A 60 -9.06 -0.90 6.39
CA GLN A 60 -10.30 -1.54 5.94
C GLN A 60 -10.47 -3.00 6.42
N GLY A 61 -9.57 -3.49 7.29
CA GLY A 61 -9.74 -4.73 8.06
C GLY A 61 -9.96 -6.00 7.22
N GLU A 62 -11.23 -6.27 6.89
CA GLU A 62 -11.74 -7.45 6.17
C GLU A 62 -11.94 -7.22 4.66
N ALA A 63 -11.54 -6.08 4.12
CA ALA A 63 -11.72 -5.78 2.71
C ALA A 63 -11.05 -6.82 1.78
N SER A 64 -11.74 -7.14 0.68
CA SER A 64 -11.25 -8.07 -0.34
C SER A 64 -9.90 -7.60 -0.90
N THR A 65 -8.88 -8.45 -0.76
CA THR A 65 -7.54 -8.18 -1.32
C THR A 65 -7.56 -7.93 -2.84
N ALA A 66 -8.56 -8.44 -3.57
CA ALA A 66 -8.72 -8.18 -5.00
C ALA A 66 -9.15 -6.73 -5.27
N LEU A 67 -10.11 -6.21 -4.52
CA LEU A 67 -10.54 -4.81 -4.63
C LEU A 67 -9.40 -3.86 -4.24
N LEU A 68 -8.75 -4.15 -3.10
CA LEU A 68 -7.59 -3.40 -2.64
C LEU A 68 -6.43 -3.42 -3.64
N ALA A 69 -6.29 -4.48 -4.44
CA ALA A 69 -5.27 -4.54 -5.50
C ALA A 69 -5.53 -3.46 -6.56
N ILE A 70 -6.75 -3.37 -7.06
CA ILE A 70 -7.15 -2.39 -8.07
C ILE A 70 -6.98 -0.97 -7.53
N GLU A 71 -7.47 -0.70 -6.32
CA GLU A 71 -7.32 0.62 -5.68
C GLU A 71 -5.86 1.00 -5.42
N ALA A 72 -5.00 0.02 -5.17
CA ALA A 72 -3.57 0.25 -4.97
C ALA A 72 -2.82 0.51 -6.29
N GLY A 73 -3.44 0.25 -7.44
CA GLY A 73 -2.85 0.41 -8.78
C GLY A 73 -2.21 -0.87 -9.32
N TYR A 74 -2.65 -2.04 -8.87
CA TYR A 74 -2.35 -3.32 -9.51
C TYR A 74 -3.41 -3.63 -10.58
N ALA A 75 -2.99 -4.33 -11.62
CA ALA A 75 -3.90 -4.74 -12.70
C ALA A 75 -4.95 -5.75 -12.23
N ASP A 76 -4.55 -6.63 -11.30
CA ASP A 76 -5.39 -7.68 -10.74
C ASP A 76 -4.75 -8.22 -9.44
N GLN A 77 -5.44 -9.15 -8.78
CA GLN A 77 -4.96 -9.79 -7.55
C GLN A 77 -3.70 -10.66 -7.79
N ALA A 78 -3.55 -11.31 -8.94
CA ALA A 78 -2.39 -12.13 -9.24
C ALA A 78 -1.11 -11.30 -9.37
N HIS A 79 -1.21 -10.10 -9.93
CA HIS A 79 -0.16 -9.09 -9.97
C HIS A 79 0.23 -8.65 -8.55
N LEU A 80 -0.74 -8.33 -7.70
CA LEU A 80 -0.49 -8.01 -6.29
C LEU A 80 0.21 -9.17 -5.57
N ILE A 81 -0.21 -10.43 -5.78
CA ILE A 81 0.41 -11.61 -5.16
C ILE A 81 1.89 -11.74 -5.53
N ARG A 82 2.21 -11.62 -6.83
CA ARG A 82 3.59 -11.67 -7.31
C ARG A 82 4.44 -10.56 -6.68
N GLU A 83 3.87 -9.37 -6.56
CA GLU A 83 4.59 -8.22 -6.00
C GLU A 83 4.80 -8.34 -4.49
N SER A 84 3.77 -8.73 -3.74
CA SER A 84 3.84 -8.95 -2.29
C SER A 84 4.92 -9.97 -1.93
N ARG A 85 4.97 -11.10 -2.67
CA ARG A 85 6.02 -12.11 -2.49
C ARG A 85 7.40 -11.55 -2.76
N ARG A 86 7.56 -10.75 -3.82
CA ARG A 86 8.87 -10.16 -4.14
C ARG A 86 9.34 -9.15 -3.09
N LEU A 87 8.45 -8.33 -2.57
CA LEU A 87 8.79 -7.26 -1.64
C LEU A 87 8.88 -7.72 -0.18
N THR A 88 8.13 -8.75 0.22
CA THR A 88 7.99 -9.14 1.63
C THR A 88 8.12 -10.64 1.91
N GLY A 89 8.20 -11.48 0.88
CA GLY A 89 8.21 -12.93 1.01
C GLY A 89 6.83 -13.56 1.27
N VAL A 90 5.79 -12.79 1.57
CA VAL A 90 4.47 -13.31 1.95
C VAL A 90 3.35 -12.87 1.00
N THR A 91 2.20 -13.55 1.07
CA THR A 91 1.02 -13.25 0.25
C THR A 91 0.16 -12.13 0.85
N PRO A 92 -0.66 -11.45 0.03
CA PRO A 92 -1.61 -10.44 0.51
C PRO A 92 -2.59 -10.99 1.55
N SER A 93 -3.05 -12.23 1.38
CA SER A 93 -3.96 -12.90 2.33
C SER A 93 -3.29 -13.17 3.68
N ALA A 94 -2.01 -13.54 3.70
CA ALA A 94 -1.26 -13.69 4.95
C ALA A 94 -1.11 -12.35 5.68
N LEU A 95 -0.85 -11.27 4.94
CA LEU A 95 -0.83 -9.91 5.50
C LEU A 95 -2.21 -9.50 6.04
N ALA A 96 -3.29 -9.85 5.35
CA ALA A 96 -4.66 -9.55 5.78
C ALA A 96 -5.04 -10.30 7.06
N CYS A 97 -4.71 -11.59 7.13
CA CYS A 97 -4.91 -12.41 8.32
C CYS A 97 -4.16 -11.83 9.54
N ALA A 98 -2.88 -11.48 9.36
CA ALA A 98 -2.08 -10.85 10.42
C ALA A 98 -2.65 -9.49 10.85
N ASN A 99 -3.16 -8.70 9.90
CA ASN A 99 -3.78 -7.42 10.18
C ASN A 99 -5.10 -7.55 10.96
N ALA A 100 -5.96 -8.52 10.61
CA ALA A 100 -7.19 -8.79 11.32
C ALA A 100 -6.94 -9.18 12.79
N GLY A 101 -5.94 -10.04 13.04
CA GLY A 101 -5.51 -10.36 14.40
C GLY A 101 -5.07 -9.13 15.22
N ALA A 102 -4.33 -8.21 14.60
CA ALA A 102 -3.92 -6.96 15.24
C ALA A 102 -5.09 -6.00 15.51
N LEU A 103 -6.11 -5.97 14.64
CA LEU A 103 -7.30 -5.14 14.82
C LEU A 103 -8.20 -5.68 15.93
N LEU A 104 -8.38 -7.01 16.02
CA LEU A 104 -9.12 -7.67 17.11
C LEU A 104 -8.47 -7.41 18.47
N ALA A 105 -7.14 -7.44 18.55
CA ALA A 105 -6.41 -7.12 19.78
C ALA A 105 -6.53 -5.64 20.22
N ARG A 106 -6.96 -4.74 19.32
CA ARG A 106 -7.11 -3.30 19.58
C ARG A 106 -8.52 -2.88 20.01
N GLN A 107 -9.51 -3.75 19.94
CA GLN A 107 -10.86 -3.43 20.41
C GLN A 107 -10.89 -3.48 21.94
N PRO A 108 -11.46 -2.47 22.64
CA PRO A 108 -11.65 -2.56 24.08
C PRO A 108 -12.54 -3.77 24.36
N ILE A 109 -12.07 -4.64 25.27
CA ILE A 109 -12.78 -5.85 25.68
C ILE A 109 -14.20 -5.43 26.04
N ARG A 110 -15.18 -5.84 25.23
CA ARG A 110 -16.60 -5.60 25.51
C ARG A 110 -16.93 -6.45 26.73
N GLY A 111 -16.81 -5.85 27.92
CA GLY A 111 -17.08 -6.51 29.18
C GLY A 111 -18.50 -7.12 29.17
N PRO A 112 -18.72 -8.25 29.87
CA PRO A 112 -20.03 -8.89 29.87
C PRO A 112 -21.07 -7.90 30.37
N ALA A 113 -22.16 -7.75 29.61
CA ALA A 113 -23.31 -6.95 30.00
C ALA A 113 -23.77 -7.43 31.39
N ARG A 114 -23.55 -6.59 32.40
CA ARG A 114 -24.03 -6.82 33.76
C ARG A 114 -25.55 -6.82 33.67
N ARG A 115 -26.16 -8.00 33.76
CA ARG A 115 -27.61 -8.18 33.90
C ARG A 115 -28.04 -7.37 35.14
N LEU A 116 -28.82 -6.32 34.96
CA LEU A 116 -29.58 -5.75 36.07
C LEU A 116 -30.64 -6.78 36.47
N PRO A 117 -30.88 -7.01 37.77
CA PRO A 117 -32.01 -7.81 38.21
C PRO A 117 -33.30 -7.03 37.98
N ASP A 118 -34.30 -7.69 37.39
CA ASP A 118 -35.66 -7.20 37.30
C ASP A 118 -36.22 -7.06 38.73
N GLY A 119 -36.64 -5.85 39.08
CA GLY A 119 -37.34 -5.51 40.31
C GLY A 119 -38.65 -4.82 39.99
#